data_AF-A0ABD1TX44-F1
#
_entry.id   AF-A0ABD1TX44-F1
#
_cell.length_a   1.000
_cell.length_b   1.000
_cell.length_c   1.000
_cell.angle_alpha   90.00
_cell.angle_beta   90.00
_cell.angle_gamma   90.00
#
_symmetry.space_group_name_H-M   'P 1'
#
loop_
_entity.id
_entity.type
_entity.pdbx_description
1 polymer ?
#
loop_
_entity_poly.entity_id
_entity_poly.type
_entity_poly.pdbx_seq_one_letter_code
_entity_poly.pdbx_strand_id
1 'polypeptide(L)'
;MIQQLLDDAERKGVTDPQVKAWLRVIEDAVYELYDALDVWEMKIHELEMEGSEDVSDCWEKTSPNLTEFQALLQCIETTVSGKRFLLVLDDVWKHDHKKWEPLKICLSKGAPGSKILVTTRNESVAKMMGSVDTHLLRPLSDSECFALLSQIAFEKQKEYHNILEAIGRENSQKCSGLPLAAKTLGSLLRFKDTVQEWNNVLSSEIWQMEIAEFEIFPHLYLSYNELRPAVKRCFLYCAIFSIDSEINVNTLIRMWMAQGFLLVNLQRRWN
;
A
#
# COMPACT_ATOMS: atom_id res chain seq x y z
N MET A 1 3.54 6.70 23.13
CA MET A 1 5.00 6.68 22.87
C MET A 1 5.32 6.19 21.45
N ILE A 2 4.85 4.99 21.04
CA ILE A 2 5.02 4.50 19.66
C ILE A 2 4.28 5.38 18.63
N GLN A 3 3.04 5.77 18.91
CA GLN A 3 2.27 6.63 17.99
C GLN A 3 2.94 8.00 17.76
N GLN A 4 3.46 8.62 18.83
CA GLN A 4 4.22 9.87 18.71
C GLN A 4 5.54 9.70 17.95
N LEU A 5 6.18 8.53 18.04
CA LEU A 5 7.38 8.21 17.27
C LEU A 5 7.06 7.97 15.79
N LEU A 6 5.90 7.36 15.50
CA LEU A 6 5.40 7.20 14.13
C LEU A 6 5.00 8.54 13.52
N ASP A 7 4.25 9.37 14.26
CA ASP A 7 3.85 10.71 13.82
C ASP A 7 5.07 11.64 13.64
N ASP A 8 6.11 11.50 14.48
CA ASP A 8 7.38 12.25 14.36
C ASP A 8 8.23 11.73 13.19
N ALA A 9 8.27 10.41 12.95
CA ALA A 9 8.93 9.82 11.79
C ALA A 9 8.24 10.22 10.47
N GLU A 10 6.91 10.22 10.44
CA GLU A 10 6.10 10.64 9.30
C GLU A 10 6.25 12.16 9.06
N ARG A 11 6.24 12.99 10.11
CA ARG A 11 6.54 14.43 9.99
C ARG A 11 7.95 14.71 9.48
N LYS A 12 8.96 13.98 9.96
CA LYS A 12 10.37 14.19 9.57
C LYS A 12 10.64 13.70 8.15
N GLY A 13 10.05 12.58 7.73
CA GLY A 13 10.05 12.15 6.33
C GLY A 13 9.44 13.21 5.38
N VAL A 14 8.46 13.98 5.87
CA VAL A 14 7.75 15.01 5.08
C VAL A 14 8.36 16.42 5.18
N THR A 15 9.26 16.72 6.12
CA THR A 15 9.73 18.11 6.32
C THR A 15 11.24 18.30 6.36
N ASP A 16 12.04 17.28 6.65
CA ASP A 16 13.49 17.40 6.73
C ASP A 16 14.14 17.22 5.35
N PRO A 17 14.88 18.22 4.81
CA PRO A 17 15.49 18.14 3.49
C PRO A 17 16.53 17.02 3.35
N GLN A 18 17.26 16.68 4.42
CA GLN A 18 18.26 15.62 4.41
C GLN A 18 17.59 14.24 4.46
N VAL A 19 16.52 14.10 5.25
CA VAL A 19 15.71 12.87 5.28
C VAL A 19 14.99 12.65 3.96
N LYS A 20 14.48 13.70 3.31
CA LYS A 20 13.87 13.62 1.97
C LYS A 20 14.87 13.23 0.88
N ALA A 21 16.06 13.82 0.89
CA ALA A 21 17.10 13.46 -0.06
C ALA A 21 17.55 12.00 0.15
N TRP A 22 17.68 11.57 1.41
CA TRP A 22 18.01 10.19 1.77
C TRP A 22 16.89 9.19 1.43
N LEU A 23 15.63 9.54 1.67
CA LEU A 23 14.46 8.73 1.29
C LEU A 23 14.33 8.62 -0.22
N ARG A 24 14.55 9.69 -0.99
CA ARG A 24 14.58 9.62 -2.45
C ARG A 24 15.69 8.70 -2.96
N VAL A 25 16.90 8.77 -2.41
CA VAL A 25 17.99 7.85 -2.80
C VAL A 25 17.65 6.40 -2.49
N ILE A 26 16.88 6.13 -1.42
CA ILE A 26 16.47 4.77 -1.05
C ILE A 26 15.25 4.31 -1.83
N GLU A 27 14.27 5.17 -2.06
CA GLU A 27 13.13 4.93 -2.93
C GLU A 27 13.65 4.68 -4.34
N ASP A 28 14.46 5.57 -4.91
CA ASP A 28 15.12 5.38 -6.20
C ASP A 28 15.97 4.10 -6.19
N ALA A 29 16.65 3.72 -5.10
CA ALA A 29 17.39 2.46 -5.04
C ALA A 29 16.53 1.19 -4.94
N VAL A 30 15.37 1.27 -4.29
CA VAL A 30 14.43 0.16 -4.11
C VAL A 30 13.55 0.02 -5.35
N TYR A 31 13.06 1.14 -5.88
CA TYR A 31 12.44 1.22 -7.20
C TYR A 31 13.45 0.80 -8.25
N GLU A 32 14.70 1.27 -8.29
CA GLU A 32 15.71 0.69 -9.19
C GLU A 32 16.01 -0.78 -8.92
N LEU A 33 15.69 -1.37 -7.76
CA LEU A 33 15.81 -2.82 -7.60
C LEU A 33 14.65 -3.61 -8.24
N TYR A 34 13.44 -3.03 -8.22
CA TYR A 34 12.20 -3.59 -8.77
C TYR A 34 12.02 -3.18 -10.25
N ASP A 35 12.20 -1.90 -10.55
CA ASP A 35 12.42 -1.33 -11.86
C ASP A 35 13.67 -1.93 -12.50
N ALA A 36 14.89 -2.02 -11.96
CA ALA A 36 15.97 -2.77 -12.69
C ALA A 36 15.74 -4.29 -12.78
N LEU A 37 14.62 -4.82 -12.29
CA LEU A 37 14.15 -6.15 -12.67
C LEU A 37 13.19 -6.05 -13.88
N ASP A 38 12.23 -5.13 -13.84
CA ASP A 38 11.21 -4.94 -14.88
C ASP A 38 11.74 -4.13 -16.09
N VAL A 39 12.49 -3.06 -15.83
CA VAL A 39 13.45 -2.39 -16.72
C VAL A 39 14.50 -3.37 -17.20
N TRP A 40 14.99 -4.39 -16.50
CA TRP A 40 15.92 -5.33 -17.15
C TRP A 40 15.22 -6.23 -18.17
N GLU A 41 13.97 -6.64 -17.91
CA GLU A 41 13.12 -7.34 -18.89
C GLU A 41 12.68 -6.42 -20.06
N MET A 42 12.42 -5.13 -19.80
CA MET A 42 12.03 -4.12 -20.80
C MET A 42 13.23 -3.52 -21.55
N LYS A 43 14.39 -3.39 -20.91
CA LYS A 43 15.63 -2.82 -21.45
C LYS A 43 16.50 -3.88 -22.12
N ILE A 44 16.27 -5.18 -21.92
CA ILE A 44 16.65 -6.19 -22.93
C ILE A 44 15.94 -5.93 -24.27
N HIS A 45 14.70 -5.40 -24.24
CA HIS A 45 13.96 -4.97 -25.42
C HIS A 45 14.29 -3.55 -25.89
N GLU A 46 14.73 -2.66 -24.98
CA GLU A 46 14.95 -1.23 -25.26
C GLU A 46 16.44 -0.85 -25.42
N LEU A 47 17.41 -1.67 -24.97
CA LEU A 47 18.85 -1.51 -25.29
C LEU A 47 19.17 -1.90 -26.74
N GLU A 48 18.17 -2.27 -27.53
CA GLU A 48 18.23 -2.16 -28.99
C GLU A 48 18.11 -0.68 -29.46
N MET A 49 17.68 0.27 -28.61
CA MET A 49 17.33 1.65 -28.96
C MET A 49 17.57 2.69 -27.81
N GLU A 50 18.75 3.32 -27.75
CA GLU A 50 19.00 4.73 -27.30
C GLU A 50 19.13 5.10 -25.78
N GLY A 51 20.15 5.91 -25.43
CA GLY A 51 20.64 6.20 -24.05
C GLY A 51 20.57 7.67 -23.55
N SER A 52 20.75 7.91 -22.24
CA SER A 52 20.65 9.23 -21.55
C SER A 52 21.40 9.29 -20.17
N GLU A 53 21.67 10.51 -19.63
CA GLU A 53 22.86 10.94 -18.85
C GLU A 53 22.73 11.43 -17.36
N ASP A 54 21.56 11.48 -16.70
CA ASP A 54 21.42 12.25 -15.42
C ASP A 54 21.64 11.46 -14.09
N VAL A 55 22.25 10.27 -14.15
CA VAL A 55 22.66 9.44 -12.98
C VAL A 55 24.09 9.78 -12.51
N SER A 56 24.67 10.84 -13.08
CA SER A 56 26.12 11.03 -13.20
C SER A 56 26.87 11.18 -11.87
N ASP A 57 26.38 11.88 -10.86
CA ASP A 57 27.25 12.31 -9.73
C ASP A 57 27.53 11.20 -8.67
N CYS A 58 26.65 10.19 -8.55
CA CYS A 58 26.96 8.95 -7.81
C CYS A 58 27.63 7.90 -8.71
N TRP A 59 27.27 7.89 -10.00
CA TRP A 59 27.79 6.96 -10.99
C TRP A 59 29.25 7.27 -11.41
N GLU A 60 29.65 8.54 -11.37
CA GLU A 60 30.99 9.05 -11.71
C GLU A 60 32.08 8.54 -10.74
N LYS A 61 31.69 8.12 -9.54
CA LYS A 61 32.60 7.58 -8.51
C LYS A 61 32.63 6.05 -8.46
N THR A 62 31.77 5.40 -9.23
CA THR A 62 31.73 3.93 -9.39
C THR A 62 32.69 3.50 -10.48
N SER A 63 33.42 2.42 -10.22
CA SER A 63 34.38 1.87 -11.18
C SER A 63 33.65 1.40 -12.46
N PRO A 64 34.18 1.64 -13.67
CA PRO A 64 33.50 1.36 -14.94
C PRO A 64 33.24 -0.13 -15.24
N ASN A 65 33.58 -1.03 -14.31
CA ASN A 65 33.45 -2.48 -14.45
C ASN A 65 32.43 -3.11 -13.48
N LEU A 66 31.61 -2.31 -12.80
CA LEU A 66 30.61 -2.82 -11.84
C LEU A 66 29.26 -3.03 -12.54
N THR A 67 28.54 -4.09 -12.17
CA THR A 67 27.13 -4.24 -12.57
C THR A 67 26.27 -3.18 -11.88
N GLU A 68 25.12 -2.82 -12.45
CA GLU A 68 24.18 -1.84 -11.87
C GLU A 68 23.85 -2.16 -10.41
N PHE A 69 23.58 -3.45 -10.11
CA PHE A 69 23.36 -3.90 -8.74
C PHE A 69 24.58 -3.68 -7.82
N GLN A 70 25.81 -3.85 -8.31
CA GLN A 70 27.01 -3.58 -7.52
C GLN A 70 27.24 -2.09 -7.29
N ALA A 71 26.96 -1.25 -8.29
CA ALA A 71 27.02 0.20 -8.15
C ALA A 71 26.00 0.70 -7.12
N LEU A 72 24.79 0.15 -7.16
CA LEU A 72 23.73 0.42 -6.20
C LEU A 72 24.15 0.07 -4.76
N LEU A 73 24.69 -1.13 -4.55
CA LEU A 73 25.19 -1.57 -3.26
C LEU A 73 26.28 -0.64 -2.71
N GLN A 74 27.19 -0.17 -3.58
CA GLN A 74 28.24 0.78 -3.20
C GLN A 74 27.65 2.15 -2.82
N CYS A 75 26.64 2.62 -3.55
CA CYS A 75 25.93 3.86 -3.23
C CYS A 75 25.22 3.75 -1.87
N ILE A 76 24.51 2.65 -1.62
CA ILE A 76 23.84 2.39 -0.34
C ILE A 76 24.87 2.34 0.80
N GLU A 77 25.96 1.59 0.63
CA GLU A 77 27.00 1.46 1.65
C GLU A 77 27.60 2.83 2.01
N THR A 78 28.02 3.61 1.01
CA THR A 78 28.58 4.95 1.24
C THR A 78 27.57 5.90 1.89
N THR A 79 26.29 5.74 1.56
CA THR A 79 25.20 6.54 2.12
C THR A 79 24.96 6.24 3.60
N VAL A 80 24.95 4.96 3.99
CA VAL A 80 24.61 4.51 5.36
C VAL A 80 25.81 4.40 6.30
N SER A 81 27.03 4.30 5.76
CA SER A 81 28.25 4.09 6.55
C SER A 81 28.43 5.17 7.61
N GLY A 82 28.57 4.74 8.87
CA GLY A 82 28.75 5.64 10.02
C GLY A 82 27.52 6.47 10.40
N LYS A 83 26.36 6.29 9.74
CA LYS A 83 25.11 6.99 10.05
C LYS A 83 24.12 6.07 10.74
N ARG A 84 23.36 6.63 11.68
CA ARG A 84 22.24 5.92 12.32
C ARG A 84 20.98 6.12 11.49
N PHE A 85 20.29 5.02 11.15
CA PHE A 85 19.11 5.07 10.29
C PHE A 85 17.98 4.15 10.78
N LEU A 86 16.76 4.44 10.30
CA LEU A 86 15.63 3.53 10.33
C LEU A 86 15.18 3.29 8.89
N LEU A 87 15.29 2.05 8.42
CA LEU A 87 14.84 1.64 7.09
C LEU A 87 13.56 0.82 7.23
N VAL A 88 12.52 1.16 6.47
CA VAL A 88 11.28 0.39 6.41
C VAL A 88 11.16 -0.20 5.01
N LEU A 89 11.14 -1.53 4.92
CA LEU A 89 10.91 -2.27 3.69
C LEU A 89 9.48 -2.82 3.74
N ASP A 90 8.57 -2.14 3.05
CA ASP A 90 7.15 -2.50 3.06
C ASP A 90 6.85 -3.57 1.98
N ASP A 91 6.00 -4.54 2.34
CA ASP A 91 5.45 -5.60 1.47
C ASP A 91 6.50 -6.40 0.67
N VAL A 92 7.46 -7.02 1.36
CA VAL A 92 8.48 -7.85 0.67
C VAL A 92 7.95 -9.26 0.34
N TRP A 93 7.90 -9.62 -0.94
CA TRP A 93 7.29 -10.88 -1.40
C TRP A 93 8.27 -11.99 -1.80
N LYS A 94 9.46 -11.63 -2.29
CA LYS A 94 10.37 -12.59 -2.95
C LYS A 94 11.41 -13.13 -1.98
N HIS A 95 11.56 -14.45 -1.95
CA HIS A 95 12.62 -15.14 -1.22
C HIS A 95 13.88 -15.23 -2.08
N ASP A 96 14.65 -14.15 -2.17
CA ASP A 96 15.90 -14.10 -2.94
C ASP A 96 17.12 -13.78 -2.05
N HIS A 97 17.74 -14.82 -1.50
CA HIS A 97 18.95 -14.70 -0.70
C HIS A 97 20.12 -14.07 -1.46
N LYS A 98 20.21 -14.26 -2.78
CA LYS A 98 21.36 -13.76 -3.56
C LYS A 98 21.34 -12.24 -3.67
N LYS A 99 20.14 -11.63 -3.63
CA LYS A 99 19.96 -10.17 -3.60
C LYS A 99 19.95 -9.62 -2.19
N TRP A 100 19.35 -10.34 -1.24
CA TRP A 100 19.27 -9.87 0.14
C TRP A 100 20.64 -9.84 0.84
N GLU A 101 21.47 -10.87 0.69
CA GLU A 101 22.72 -10.99 1.45
C GLU A 101 23.69 -9.82 1.17
N PRO A 102 23.96 -9.41 -0.08
CA PRO A 102 24.79 -8.24 -0.36
C PRO A 102 24.22 -6.94 0.22
N LEU A 103 22.91 -6.72 0.10
CA LEU A 103 22.25 -5.53 0.64
C LEU A 103 22.36 -5.47 2.17
N LYS A 104 22.14 -6.61 2.84
CA LYS A 104 22.30 -6.75 4.29
C LYS A 104 23.72 -6.40 4.74
N ILE A 105 24.73 -6.84 3.99
CA ILE A 105 26.14 -6.51 4.27
C ILE A 105 26.37 -4.99 4.20
N CYS A 106 25.87 -4.32 3.16
CA CYS A 106 25.99 -2.86 3.04
C CYS A 106 25.30 -2.12 4.18
N LEU A 107 24.06 -2.53 4.52
CA LEU A 107 23.28 -1.92 5.61
C LEU A 107 23.93 -2.14 6.99
N SER A 108 24.71 -3.21 7.17
CA SER A 108 25.43 -3.49 8.42
C SER A 108 26.53 -2.47 8.74
N LYS A 109 26.93 -1.62 7.78
CA LYS A 109 27.92 -0.55 7.97
C LYS A 109 27.35 0.69 8.68
N GLY A 110 26.06 0.69 8.99
CA GLY A 110 25.42 1.75 9.77
C GLY A 110 26.00 1.92 11.18
N ALA A 111 25.78 3.09 11.77
CA ALA A 111 26.15 3.37 13.15
C ALA A 111 25.32 2.52 14.15
N PRO A 112 25.83 2.27 15.37
CA PRO A 112 25.09 1.58 16.41
C PRO A 112 23.69 2.16 16.66
N GLY A 113 22.69 1.29 16.76
CA GLY A 113 21.30 1.67 16.97
C GLY A 113 20.51 1.93 15.68
N SER A 114 21.07 1.66 14.50
CA SER A 114 20.31 1.54 13.25
C SER A 114 19.33 0.36 13.30
N LYS A 115 18.17 0.52 12.67
CA LYS A 115 17.11 -0.48 12.63
C LYS A 115 16.56 -0.66 11.23
N ILE A 116 16.17 -1.89 10.91
CA ILE A 116 15.44 -2.24 9.69
C ILE A 116 14.13 -2.88 10.13
N LEU A 117 13.02 -2.36 9.64
CA LEU A 117 11.68 -2.93 9.80
C LEU A 117 11.26 -3.49 8.45
N VAL A 118 10.83 -4.73 8.42
CA VAL A 118 10.33 -5.38 7.20
C VAL A 118 8.89 -5.80 7.46
N THR A 119 7.98 -5.49 6.55
CA THR A 119 6.63 -6.05 6.53
C THR A 119 6.53 -7.06 5.39
N THR A 120 5.86 -8.18 5.62
CA THR A 120 5.65 -9.22 4.61
C THR A 120 4.44 -10.06 4.98
N ARG A 121 3.77 -10.60 3.96
CA ARG A 121 2.73 -11.62 4.10
C ARG A 121 3.28 -13.04 4.09
N ASN A 122 4.58 -13.21 3.82
CA ASN A 122 5.21 -14.50 3.61
C ASN A 122 6.18 -14.86 4.75
N GLU A 123 5.83 -15.88 5.54
CA GLU A 123 6.65 -16.33 6.66
C GLU A 123 8.06 -16.80 6.23
N SER A 124 8.19 -17.35 5.02
CA SER A 124 9.50 -17.76 4.49
C SER A 124 10.41 -16.55 4.23
N VAL A 125 9.86 -15.43 3.75
CA VAL A 125 10.60 -14.17 3.59
C VAL A 125 11.02 -13.63 4.96
N ALA A 126 10.12 -13.65 5.96
CA ALA A 126 10.48 -13.23 7.32
C ALA A 126 11.63 -14.06 7.90
N LYS A 127 11.62 -15.39 7.69
CA LYS A 127 12.72 -16.29 8.11
C LYS A 127 14.02 -15.98 7.37
N MET A 128 13.95 -15.76 6.06
CA MET A 128 15.10 -15.41 5.20
C MET A 128 15.78 -14.11 5.63
N MET A 129 14.99 -13.10 5.99
CA MET A 129 15.51 -11.81 6.45
C MET A 129 16.42 -11.96 7.69
N GLY A 130 16.20 -13.01 8.49
CA GLY A 130 16.98 -13.29 9.69
C GLY A 130 16.80 -12.20 10.75
N SER A 131 15.57 -11.72 10.92
CA SER A 131 15.20 -10.68 11.89
C SER A 131 15.47 -11.14 13.32
N VAL A 132 15.91 -10.19 14.16
CA VAL A 132 16.10 -10.42 15.60
C VAL A 132 14.76 -10.67 16.29
N ASP A 133 13.74 -9.91 15.88
CA ASP A 133 12.38 -10.02 16.38
C ASP A 133 11.42 -10.12 15.18
N THR A 134 10.50 -11.08 15.21
CA THR A 134 9.42 -11.22 14.23
C THR A 134 8.09 -11.00 14.93
N HIS A 135 7.37 -9.94 14.54
CA HIS A 135 6.05 -9.65 15.08
C HIS A 135 4.96 -10.15 14.14
N LEU A 136 4.35 -11.28 14.49
CA LEU A 136 3.20 -11.81 13.75
C LEU A 136 1.96 -10.98 14.09
N LEU A 137 1.49 -10.19 13.12
CA LEU A 137 0.23 -9.46 13.25
C LEU A 137 -0.92 -10.48 13.35
N ARG A 138 -1.69 -10.36 14.43
CA ARG A 138 -2.87 -11.18 14.67
C ARG A 138 -4.12 -10.50 14.10
N PRO A 139 -5.13 -11.28 13.65
CA PRO A 139 -6.44 -10.73 13.37
C PRO A 139 -6.99 -9.99 14.61
N LEU A 140 -7.79 -8.96 14.36
CA LEU A 140 -8.55 -8.29 15.41
C LEU A 140 -9.55 -9.27 16.06
N SER A 141 -9.82 -9.08 17.34
CA SER A 141 -10.96 -9.73 17.98
C SER A 141 -12.27 -9.20 17.41
N ASP A 142 -13.36 -9.97 17.55
CA ASP A 142 -14.71 -9.53 17.16
C ASP A 142 -15.08 -8.18 17.78
N SER A 143 -14.66 -7.95 19.03
CA SER A 143 -14.92 -6.69 19.72
C SER A 143 -14.18 -5.50 19.11
N GLU A 144 -12.95 -5.70 18.65
CA GLU A 144 -12.14 -4.68 17.98
C GLU A 144 -12.63 -4.43 16.55
N CYS A 145 -12.99 -5.49 15.82
CA CYS A 145 -13.66 -5.38 14.52
C CYS A 145 -14.97 -4.59 14.63
N PHE A 146 -15.79 -4.89 15.63
CA PHE A 146 -17.02 -4.15 15.90
C PHE A 146 -16.73 -2.70 16.24
N ALA A 147 -15.73 -2.41 17.08
CA ALA A 147 -15.35 -1.05 17.42
C ALA A 147 -14.92 -0.24 16.19
N LEU A 148 -14.05 -0.80 15.34
CA LEU A 148 -13.59 -0.18 14.10
C LEU A 148 -14.74 0.05 13.11
N LEU A 149 -15.59 -0.96 12.90
CA LEU A 149 -16.77 -0.86 12.05
C LEU A 149 -17.72 0.24 12.57
N SER A 150 -18.01 0.23 13.87
CA SER A 150 -18.93 1.15 14.52
C SER A 150 -18.46 2.60 14.45
N GLN A 151 -17.16 2.83 14.61
CA GLN A 151 -16.57 4.16 14.48
C GLN A 151 -16.88 4.80 13.12
N ILE A 152 -16.98 3.98 12.07
CA ILE A 152 -17.23 4.44 10.69
C ILE A 152 -18.72 4.47 10.39
N ALA A 153 -19.44 3.39 10.70
CA ALA A 153 -20.85 3.23 10.35
C ALA A 153 -21.74 4.24 11.10
N PHE A 154 -21.49 4.45 12.41
CA PHE A 154 -22.36 5.27 13.26
C PHE A 154 -21.98 6.74 13.33
N GLU A 155 -20.97 7.20 12.57
CA GLU A 155 -20.55 8.61 12.57
C GLU A 155 -21.74 9.58 12.34
N LYS A 156 -22.71 9.17 11.49
CA LYS A 156 -23.93 9.92 11.18
C LYS A 156 -25.19 9.47 11.93
N GLN A 157 -25.17 8.31 12.58
CA GLN A 157 -26.39 7.59 13.02
C GLN A 157 -26.46 7.40 14.54
N LYS A 158 -26.19 8.47 15.30
CA LYS A 158 -26.13 8.42 16.78
C LYS A 158 -27.45 8.00 17.45
N GLU A 159 -28.59 8.26 16.80
CA GLU A 159 -29.92 8.06 17.39
C GLU A 159 -30.42 6.61 17.32
N TYR A 160 -29.90 5.78 16.42
CA TYR A 160 -30.31 4.38 16.22
C TYR A 160 -29.30 3.36 16.73
N HIS A 161 -28.28 3.83 17.46
CA HIS A 161 -27.14 3.03 17.88
C HIS A 161 -27.59 1.75 18.63
N ASN A 162 -28.56 1.88 19.53
CA ASN A 162 -29.03 0.82 20.41
C ASN A 162 -29.72 -0.33 19.63
N ILE A 163 -30.38 -0.01 18.51
CA ILE A 163 -31.14 -0.98 17.71
C ILE A 163 -30.22 -1.66 16.68
N LEU A 164 -29.31 -0.88 16.09
CA LEU A 164 -28.39 -1.35 15.07
C LEU A 164 -27.14 -2.03 15.66
N GLU A 165 -26.88 -1.88 16.96
CA GLU A 165 -25.72 -2.48 17.63
C GLU A 165 -25.70 -4.01 17.49
N ALA A 166 -26.83 -4.69 17.73
CA ALA A 166 -26.90 -6.15 17.62
C ALA A 166 -26.56 -6.61 16.19
N ILE A 167 -27.18 -5.98 15.19
CA ILE A 167 -26.96 -6.29 13.78
C ILE A 167 -25.54 -5.90 13.35
N GLY A 168 -24.99 -4.81 13.88
CA GLY A 168 -23.62 -4.39 13.64
C GLY A 168 -22.59 -5.36 14.21
N ARG A 169 -22.86 -5.97 15.37
CA ARG A 169 -22.03 -7.04 15.93
C ARG A 169 -22.05 -8.27 15.03
N GLU A 170 -23.21 -8.69 14.57
CA GLU A 170 -23.33 -9.82 13.62
C GLU A 170 -22.61 -9.53 12.28
N ASN A 171 -22.73 -8.31 11.76
CA ASN A 171 -21.99 -7.87 10.57
C ASN A 171 -20.48 -7.88 10.83
N SER A 172 -20.02 -7.45 11.99
CA SER A 172 -18.59 -7.41 12.30
C SER A 172 -17.94 -8.80 12.35
N GLN A 173 -18.72 -9.85 12.68
CA GLN A 173 -18.26 -11.23 12.64
C GLN A 173 -17.96 -11.71 11.21
N LYS A 174 -18.56 -11.09 10.18
CA LYS A 174 -18.24 -11.38 8.77
C LYS A 174 -16.84 -10.93 8.37
N CYS A 175 -16.22 -10.04 9.15
CA CYS A 175 -14.91 -9.48 8.84
C CYS A 175 -13.73 -10.42 9.18
N SER A 176 -13.96 -11.50 9.94
CA SER A 176 -12.94 -12.48 10.34
C SER A 176 -11.66 -11.86 10.94
N GLY A 177 -11.81 -10.76 11.69
CA GLY A 177 -10.67 -10.05 12.29
C GLY A 177 -9.86 -9.18 11.33
N LEU A 178 -10.22 -9.08 10.05
CA LEU A 178 -9.51 -8.27 9.07
C LEU A 178 -9.87 -6.79 9.22
N PRO A 179 -8.92 -5.89 9.54
CA PRO A 179 -9.21 -4.46 9.70
C PRO A 179 -9.79 -3.81 8.44
N LEU A 180 -9.28 -4.21 7.25
CA LEU A 180 -9.75 -3.68 5.98
C LEU A 180 -11.18 -4.13 5.66
N ALA A 181 -11.56 -5.35 6.04
CA ALA A 181 -12.93 -5.84 5.91
C ALA A 181 -13.89 -5.03 6.81
N ALA A 182 -13.52 -4.83 8.08
CA ALA A 182 -14.29 -4.02 9.01
C ALA A 182 -14.44 -2.56 8.55
N LYS A 183 -13.36 -1.96 8.01
CA LYS A 183 -13.39 -0.60 7.44
C LYS A 183 -14.31 -0.52 6.21
N THR A 184 -14.23 -1.49 5.31
CA THR A 184 -15.04 -1.55 4.09
C THR A 184 -16.52 -1.72 4.45
N LEU A 185 -16.83 -2.67 5.33
CA LEU A 185 -18.19 -2.95 5.78
C LEU A 185 -18.79 -1.78 6.56
N GLY A 186 -18.02 -1.17 7.46
CA GLY A 186 -18.45 0.03 8.17
C GLY A 186 -18.74 1.20 7.23
N SER A 187 -17.91 1.38 6.19
CA SER A 187 -18.12 2.40 5.17
C SER A 187 -19.39 2.16 4.33
N LEU A 188 -19.68 0.90 4.03
CA LEU A 188 -20.91 0.49 3.37
C LEU A 188 -22.14 0.78 4.25
N LEU A 189 -22.12 0.31 5.49
CA LEU A 189 -23.24 0.43 6.44
C LEU A 189 -23.55 1.89 6.82
N ARG A 190 -22.56 2.79 6.75
CA ARG A 190 -22.73 4.24 6.92
C ARG A 190 -23.80 4.85 6.00
N PHE A 191 -24.08 4.21 4.86
CA PHE A 191 -25.08 4.67 3.89
C PHE A 191 -26.41 3.89 3.95
N LYS A 192 -26.61 3.07 4.99
CA LYS A 192 -27.83 2.29 5.22
C LYS A 192 -28.60 2.88 6.39
N ASP A 193 -29.78 3.44 6.13
CA ASP A 193 -30.52 4.24 7.12
C ASP A 193 -31.54 3.42 7.90
N THR A 194 -31.81 2.17 7.49
CA THR A 194 -32.82 1.31 8.11
C THR A 194 -32.27 -0.02 8.62
N VAL A 195 -32.92 -0.55 9.65
CA VAL A 195 -32.67 -1.90 10.18
C VAL A 195 -32.74 -2.96 9.08
N GLN A 196 -33.71 -2.84 8.16
CA GLN A 196 -33.88 -3.79 7.06
C GLN A 196 -32.69 -3.76 6.11
N GLU A 197 -32.14 -2.59 5.80
CA GLU A 197 -30.96 -2.48 4.93
C GLU A 197 -29.71 -3.10 5.55
N TRP A 198 -29.51 -2.93 6.86
CA TRP A 198 -28.43 -3.60 7.58
C TRP A 198 -28.61 -5.12 7.58
N ASN A 199 -29.84 -5.60 7.77
CA ASN A 199 -30.16 -7.03 7.66
C ASN A 199 -29.93 -7.58 6.25
N ASN A 200 -30.28 -6.82 5.21
CA ASN A 200 -30.03 -7.22 3.82
C ASN A 200 -28.54 -7.41 3.53
N VAL A 201 -27.67 -6.57 4.11
CA VAL A 201 -26.21 -6.76 4.03
C VAL A 201 -25.82 -8.04 4.76
N LEU A 202 -26.31 -8.25 5.99
CA LEU A 202 -25.99 -9.42 6.80
C LEU A 202 -26.41 -10.75 6.14
N SER A 203 -27.58 -10.76 5.50
CA SER A 203 -28.18 -11.96 4.88
C SER A 203 -27.81 -12.13 3.40
N SER A 204 -26.85 -11.36 2.89
CA SER A 204 -26.45 -11.43 1.48
C SER A 204 -25.87 -12.82 1.12
N GLU A 205 -26.27 -13.36 -0.03
CA GLU A 205 -25.80 -14.66 -0.52
C GLU A 205 -24.28 -14.68 -0.81
N ILE A 206 -23.66 -13.50 -1.01
CA ILE A 206 -22.21 -13.37 -1.24
C ILE A 206 -21.37 -13.92 -0.09
N TRP A 207 -21.90 -14.00 1.13
CA TRP A 207 -21.19 -14.58 2.27
C TRP A 207 -21.06 -16.11 2.19
N GLN A 208 -21.88 -16.75 1.35
CA GLN A 208 -21.88 -18.20 1.13
C GLN A 208 -21.16 -18.57 -0.17
N MET A 209 -20.79 -17.58 -0.96
CA MET A 209 -20.09 -17.76 -2.21
C MET A 209 -18.63 -18.09 -1.93
N GLU A 210 -18.18 -19.28 -2.37
CA GLU A 210 -16.75 -19.61 -2.51
C GLU A 210 -16.13 -18.86 -3.69
N ILE A 211 -16.39 -17.55 -3.78
CA ILE A 211 -15.85 -16.71 -4.83
C ILE A 211 -14.63 -16.01 -4.26
N ALA A 212 -13.48 -16.48 -4.75
CA ALA A 212 -12.14 -15.93 -4.70
C ALA A 212 -11.21 -16.44 -3.59
N GLU A 213 -9.96 -16.56 -4.03
CA GLU A 213 -8.69 -16.81 -3.32
C GLU A 213 -8.42 -15.84 -2.13
N PHE A 214 -9.33 -14.88 -1.88
CA PHE A 214 -9.15 -13.77 -0.93
C PHE A 214 -10.36 -13.56 -0.02
N GLU A 215 -10.15 -13.71 1.29
CA GLU A 215 -11.17 -13.58 2.35
C GLU A 215 -11.91 -12.22 2.36
N ILE A 216 -11.30 -11.16 1.79
CA ILE A 216 -11.91 -9.83 1.77
C ILE A 216 -12.88 -9.60 0.60
N PHE A 217 -12.90 -10.49 -0.40
CA PHE A 217 -13.66 -10.28 -1.64
C PHE A 217 -15.15 -9.95 -1.42
N PRO A 218 -15.92 -10.65 -0.55
CA PRO A 218 -17.33 -10.33 -0.32
C PRO A 218 -17.57 -8.88 0.14
N HIS A 219 -16.69 -8.35 0.99
CA HIS A 219 -16.76 -6.99 1.50
C HIS A 219 -16.56 -5.96 0.39
N LEU A 220 -15.54 -6.18 -0.46
CA LEU A 220 -15.24 -5.32 -1.61
C LEU A 220 -16.35 -5.38 -2.64
N TYR A 221 -16.90 -6.56 -2.90
CA TYR A 221 -17.98 -6.77 -3.86
C TYR A 221 -19.26 -6.02 -3.45
N LEU A 222 -19.67 -6.15 -2.19
CA LEU A 222 -20.82 -5.42 -1.65
C LEU A 222 -20.60 -3.91 -1.73
N SER A 223 -19.42 -3.43 -1.31
CA SER A 223 -19.08 -2.01 -1.42
C SER A 223 -19.09 -1.51 -2.86
N TYR A 224 -18.58 -2.31 -3.80
CA TYR A 224 -18.54 -1.98 -5.22
C TYR A 224 -19.95 -1.89 -5.80
N ASN A 225 -20.84 -2.81 -5.45
CA ASN A 225 -22.20 -2.85 -5.99
C ASN A 225 -23.05 -1.63 -5.63
N GLU A 226 -22.71 -0.97 -4.52
CA GLU A 226 -23.39 0.23 -4.02
C GLU A 226 -22.88 1.52 -4.65
N LEU A 227 -21.78 1.44 -5.40
CA LEU A 227 -21.27 2.60 -6.15
C LEU A 227 -22.24 2.99 -7.28
N ARG A 228 -22.40 4.29 -7.48
CA ARG A 228 -23.12 4.83 -8.65
C ARG A 228 -22.45 4.37 -9.95
N PRO A 229 -23.19 4.18 -11.06
CA PRO A 229 -22.63 3.65 -12.31
C PRO A 229 -21.39 4.39 -12.84
N ALA A 230 -21.36 5.72 -12.75
CA ALA A 230 -20.19 6.50 -13.16
C ALA A 230 -18.96 6.20 -12.29
N VAL A 231 -19.15 6.05 -10.98
CA VAL A 231 -18.07 5.75 -10.04
C VAL A 231 -17.57 4.32 -10.23
N LYS A 232 -18.45 3.36 -10.52
CA LYS A 232 -18.05 1.98 -10.88
C LYS A 232 -17.11 1.95 -12.09
N ARG A 233 -17.44 2.70 -13.14
CA ARG A 233 -16.59 2.81 -14.35
C ARG A 233 -15.24 3.43 -14.03
N CYS A 234 -15.22 4.53 -13.26
CA CYS A 234 -13.97 5.16 -12.83
C CYS A 234 -13.11 4.20 -11.99
N PHE A 235 -13.72 3.49 -11.04
CA PHE A 235 -13.03 2.53 -10.17
C PHE A 235 -12.46 1.35 -10.97
N LEU A 236 -13.24 0.75 -11.87
CA LEU A 236 -12.76 -0.35 -12.73
C LEU A 236 -11.62 0.10 -13.65
N TYR A 237 -11.60 1.36 -14.07
CA TYR A 237 -10.52 1.90 -14.91
C TYR A 237 -9.16 1.88 -14.20
N CYS A 238 -9.14 1.94 -12.86
CA CYS A 238 -7.90 1.82 -12.10
C CYS A 238 -7.22 0.45 -12.29
N ALA A 239 -7.95 -0.59 -12.72
CA ALA A 239 -7.39 -1.92 -12.97
C ALA A 239 -6.52 -2.00 -14.25
N ILE A 240 -6.45 -0.93 -15.04
CA ILE A 240 -5.56 -0.85 -16.22
C ILE A 240 -4.12 -0.56 -15.80
N PHE A 241 -3.92 0.06 -14.63
CA PHE A 241 -2.61 0.36 -14.10
C PHE A 241 -1.95 -0.92 -13.57
N SER A 242 -0.62 -0.99 -13.66
CA SER A 242 0.13 -2.11 -13.11
C SER A 242 -0.05 -2.17 -11.58
N ILE A 243 0.04 -3.38 -11.05
CA ILE A 243 0.01 -3.61 -9.60
C ILE A 243 1.11 -2.78 -8.92
N ASP A 244 0.78 -2.21 -7.76
CA ASP A 244 1.67 -1.40 -6.91
C ASP A 244 2.27 -0.14 -7.56
N SER A 245 1.76 0.29 -8.72
CA SER A 245 2.17 1.55 -9.35
C SER A 245 1.50 2.77 -8.72
N GLU A 246 2.26 3.87 -8.61
CA GLU A 246 1.68 5.16 -8.20
C GLU A 246 0.79 5.72 -9.30
N ILE A 247 -0.50 5.86 -9.01
CA ILE A 247 -1.44 6.46 -9.95
C ILE A 247 -1.50 7.97 -9.72
N ASN A 248 -0.94 8.74 -10.66
CA ASN A 248 -1.07 10.18 -10.63
C ASN A 248 -2.55 10.60 -10.78
N VAL A 249 -3.09 11.22 -9.73
CA VAL A 249 -4.52 11.59 -9.63
C VAL A 249 -4.97 12.50 -10.78
N ASN A 250 -4.15 13.47 -11.18
CA ASN A 250 -4.52 14.39 -12.26
C ASN A 250 -4.56 13.68 -13.62
N THR A 251 -3.61 12.78 -13.87
CA THR A 251 -3.60 11.93 -15.06
C THR A 251 -4.83 11.03 -15.10
N LEU A 252 -5.14 10.37 -13.99
CA LEU A 252 -6.31 9.50 -13.87
C LEU A 252 -7.63 10.24 -14.15
N ILE A 253 -7.79 11.44 -13.59
CA ILE A 253 -8.97 12.28 -13.84
C ILE A 253 -9.08 12.62 -15.34
N ARG A 254 -7.98 13.02 -15.98
CA ARG A 254 -7.98 13.33 -17.43
C ARG A 254 -8.35 12.09 -18.26
N MET A 255 -7.86 10.92 -17.89
CA MET A 255 -8.23 9.67 -18.54
C MET A 255 -9.73 9.37 -18.38
N TRP A 256 -10.29 9.53 -17.18
CA TRP A 256 -11.75 9.38 -16.97
C TRP A 256 -12.57 10.38 -17.77
N MET A 257 -12.10 11.63 -17.93
CA MET A 257 -12.75 12.62 -18.80
C MET A 257 -12.70 12.19 -20.26
N ALA A 258 -11.55 11.74 -20.76
CA ALA A 258 -11.37 11.30 -22.14
C ALA A 258 -12.24 10.08 -22.49
N GLN A 259 -12.44 9.16 -21.54
CA GLN A 259 -13.35 8.02 -21.68
C GLN A 259 -14.84 8.38 -21.51
N GLY A 260 -15.15 9.65 -21.22
CA GLY A 260 -16.53 10.12 -21.00
C GLY A 260 -17.17 9.58 -19.72
N PHE A 261 -16.39 9.13 -18.74
CA PHE A 261 -16.91 8.63 -17.47
C PHE A 261 -17.36 9.76 -16.54
N LEU A 262 -16.73 10.93 -16.68
CA LEU A 262 -17.14 12.14 -15.98
C LEU A 262 -18.08 12.95 -16.86
N LEU A 263 -19.34 13.07 -16.44
CA LEU A 263 -20.28 14.01 -17.06
C LEU A 263 -19.82 15.44 -16.77
N VAL A 264 -19.21 16.08 -17.75
CA VAL A 264 -19.04 17.53 -17.73
C VAL A 264 -20.43 18.12 -17.98
N ASN A 265 -21.07 18.66 -16.94
CA ASN A 265 -22.28 19.44 -17.10
C ASN A 265 -21.97 20.70 -17.92
N LEU A 266 -22.03 20.60 -19.26
CA LEU A 266 -21.81 21.71 -20.19
C LEU A 266 -22.99 22.70 -20.25
N GLN A 267 -23.99 22.60 -19.36
CA GLN A 267 -25.21 23.42 -19.40
C GLN A 267 -25.21 24.68 -18.52
N ARG A 268 -24.07 25.16 -18.01
CA ARG A 268 -24.05 26.38 -17.16
C ARG A 268 -23.14 27.53 -17.59
N ARG A 269 -22.70 27.58 -18.85
CA ARG A 269 -21.86 28.69 -19.34
C ARG A 269 -22.19 29.16 -20.76
N TRP A 270 -23.45 29.37 -21.09
CA TRP A 270 -23.85 30.29 -22.16
C TRP A 270 -25.26 30.83 -21.86
N ASN A 271 -25.32 31.91 -21.08
CA ASN A 271 -26.39 32.90 -21.07
C ASN A 271 -25.73 34.26 -21.19
#